data_AF-A0A3C1YSK1-F1
#
_entry.id   AF-A0A3C1YSK1-F1
#
_cell.length_a   1.000
_cell.length_b   1.000
_cell.length_c   1.000
_cell.angle_alpha   90.00
_cell.angle_beta   90.00
_cell.angle_gamma   90.00
#
_symmetry.space_group_name_H-M   'P 1'
#
loop_
_entity.id
_entity.type
_entity.pdbx_description
1 polymer ?
#
loop_
_entity_poly.entity_id
_entity_poly.type
_entity_poly.pdbx_seq_one_letter_code
_entity_poly.pdbx_strand_id
1 'polypeptide(L)'
;MVLSRFRQYLSSLFGSKVQELHALYPRVDWNQLESALRYTIRNKDYFVSALVHRSFIPVAHFNGLASNERLEFLGDSILNFVVAEYLFMNHPEKEEGELTILRARLVNRKALAYCAKEINLR
;
A
#
# COMPACT_ATOMS: atom_id res chain seq x y z
N MET A 1 22.40 2.44 -5.02
CA MET A 1 22.95 1.85 -3.78
C MET A 1 21.94 1.88 -2.61
N VAL A 2 21.16 2.96 -2.43
CA VAL A 2 20.09 3.05 -1.41
C VAL A 2 18.89 2.14 -1.73
N LEU A 3 18.40 2.16 -2.98
CA LEU A 3 17.25 1.35 -3.40
C LEU A 3 17.49 -0.17 -3.30
N SER A 4 18.72 -0.65 -3.50
CA SER A 4 19.04 -2.08 -3.42
C SER A 4 19.03 -2.59 -1.98
N ARG A 5 19.57 -1.81 -1.02
CA ARG A 5 19.47 -2.12 0.41
C ARG A 5 18.04 -2.01 0.92
N PHE A 6 17.29 -1.00 0.46
CA PHE A 6 15.88 -0.84 0.82
C PHE A 6 15.03 -2.02 0.32
N ARG A 7 15.28 -2.50 -0.90
CA ARG A 7 14.61 -3.68 -1.46
C ARG A 7 14.90 -4.95 -0.66
N GLN A 8 16.15 -5.15 -0.25
CA GLN A 8 16.55 -6.32 0.54
C GLN A 8 15.95 -6.27 1.96
N TYR A 9 15.93 -5.08 2.57
CA TYR A 9 15.27 -4.82 3.85
C TYR A 9 13.76 -5.10 3.79
N LEU A 10 13.06 -4.54 2.81
CA LEU A 10 11.63 -4.82 2.61
C LEU A 10 11.40 -6.32 2.40
N SER A 11 12.21 -6.99 1.60
CA SER A 11 12.07 -8.44 1.38
C SER A 11 12.24 -9.26 2.67
N SER A 12 13.07 -8.78 3.61
CA SER A 12 13.28 -9.41 4.92
C SER A 12 12.19 -9.12 5.96
N LEU A 13 11.53 -7.96 5.86
CA LEU A 13 10.43 -7.55 6.77
C LEU A 13 9.19 -8.41 6.62
N PHE A 14 9.02 -9.04 5.47
CA PHE A 14 7.78 -9.69 5.09
C PHE A 14 7.86 -11.23 5.12
N GLY A 15 8.67 -11.78 6.03
CA GLY A 15 8.75 -13.22 6.26
C GLY A 15 7.62 -13.75 7.13
N SER A 16 6.43 -13.99 6.58
CA SER A 16 5.51 -14.98 7.15
C SER A 16 4.57 -15.55 6.10
N LYS A 17 4.67 -16.87 5.88
CA LYS A 17 3.71 -17.68 5.14
C LYS A 17 2.39 -17.66 5.90
N VAL A 18 1.41 -16.89 5.42
CA VAL A 18 0.03 -17.04 5.88
C VAL A 18 -0.64 -18.01 4.91
N GLN A 19 -0.48 -19.31 5.17
CA GLN A 19 -1.05 -20.38 4.34
C GLN A 19 -2.58 -20.24 4.16
N GLU A 20 -3.24 -19.54 5.09
CA GLU A 20 -4.69 -19.30 5.07
C GLU A 20 -5.13 -18.18 4.11
N LEU A 21 -4.24 -17.28 3.67
CA LEU A 21 -4.59 -16.24 2.68
C LEU A 21 -4.89 -16.83 1.31
N HIS A 22 -4.40 -18.04 1.03
CA HIS A 22 -4.63 -18.71 -0.25
C HIS A 22 -6.13 -18.97 -0.51
N ALA A 23 -6.94 -19.10 0.54
CA ALA A 23 -8.40 -19.21 0.40
C ALA A 23 -9.05 -17.97 -0.24
N LEU A 24 -8.38 -16.81 -0.14
CA LEU A 24 -8.83 -15.54 -0.73
C LEU A 24 -8.31 -15.33 -2.15
N TYR A 25 -7.32 -16.11 -2.62
CA TYR A 25 -6.74 -15.94 -3.96
C TYR A 25 -7.78 -16.04 -5.10
N PRO A 26 -8.75 -16.97 -5.07
CA PRO A 26 -9.77 -17.06 -6.11
C PRO A 26 -10.74 -15.88 -6.11
N ARG A 27 -10.79 -15.08 -5.04
CA ARG A 27 -11.67 -13.90 -4.93
C ARG A 27 -11.06 -12.64 -5.55
N VAL A 28 -9.80 -12.70 -5.98
CA VAL A 28 -9.08 -11.57 -6.57
C VAL A 28 -8.90 -11.83 -8.06
N ASP A 29 -9.36 -10.89 -8.89
CA ASP A 29 -9.00 -10.86 -10.32
C ASP A 29 -7.59 -10.30 -10.47
N TRP A 30 -6.62 -11.21 -10.49
CA TRP A 30 -5.19 -10.86 -10.58
C TRP A 30 -4.85 -10.16 -11.89
N ASN A 31 -5.45 -10.57 -13.01
CA ASN A 31 -5.15 -9.98 -14.32
C ASN A 31 -5.64 -8.53 -14.38
N GLN A 32 -6.84 -8.28 -13.87
CA GLN A 32 -7.38 -6.93 -13.77
C GLN A 32 -6.51 -6.06 -12.86
N LEU A 33 -6.12 -6.58 -11.69
CA LEU A 33 -5.31 -5.84 -10.72
C LEU A 33 -3.91 -5.51 -11.26
N GLU A 34 -3.21 -6.47 -11.87
CA GLU A 34 -1.89 -6.25 -12.47
C GLU A 34 -1.96 -5.24 -13.62
N SER A 35 -3.01 -5.31 -14.44
CA SER A 35 -3.25 -4.35 -15.52
C SER A 35 -3.52 -2.94 -14.99
N ALA A 36 -4.36 -2.81 -13.96
CA ALA A 36 -4.69 -1.51 -13.35
C ALA A 36 -3.47 -0.87 -12.68
N LEU A 37 -2.65 -1.67 -11.99
CA LEU A 37 -1.44 -1.21 -11.33
C LEU A 37 -0.25 -1.03 -12.28
N ARG A 38 -0.35 -1.55 -13.52
CA ARG A 38 0.75 -1.65 -14.48
C ARG A 38 2.00 -2.31 -13.85
N TYR A 39 1.76 -3.33 -13.03
CA TYR A 39 2.78 -3.98 -12.21
C TYR A 39 2.52 -5.48 -12.12
N THR A 40 3.55 -6.30 -12.41
CA THR A 40 3.50 -7.75 -12.20
C THR A 40 3.70 -8.10 -10.73
N ILE A 41 2.68 -8.68 -10.13
CA ILE A 41 2.63 -9.06 -8.72
C ILE A 41 3.53 -10.27 -8.48
N ARG A 42 4.63 -10.00 -7.77
CA ARG A 42 5.63 -11.03 -7.42
C ARG A 42 5.24 -11.86 -6.21
N ASN A 43 4.50 -11.27 -5.28
CA ASN A 43 4.05 -11.93 -4.07
C ASN A 43 2.58 -11.55 -3.81
N LYS A 44 1.69 -12.50 -4.07
CA LYS A 44 0.24 -12.34 -3.91
C LYS A 44 -0.19 -12.21 -2.45
N ASP A 45 0.57 -12.78 -1.50
CA ASP A 45 0.23 -12.73 -0.07
C ASP A 45 0.18 -11.29 0.44
N TYR A 46 1.08 -10.41 -0.02
CA TYR A 46 1.06 -9.00 0.40
C TYR A 46 -0.14 -8.25 -0.15
N PHE A 47 -0.52 -8.55 -1.39
CA PHE A 47 -1.69 -7.91 -2.00
C PHE A 47 -2.97 -8.36 -1.31
N VAL A 48 -3.12 -9.65 -1.01
CA VAL A 48 -4.27 -10.12 -0.22
C VAL A 48 -4.24 -9.50 1.18
N SER A 49 -3.10 -9.55 1.88
CA SER A 49 -2.94 -8.99 3.22
C SER A 49 -3.30 -7.50 3.26
N ALA A 50 -2.90 -6.72 2.24
CA ALA A 50 -3.21 -5.30 2.16
C ALA A 50 -4.72 -5.01 2.04
N LEU A 51 -5.50 -5.97 1.55
CA LEU A 51 -6.94 -5.87 1.34
C LEU A 51 -7.77 -6.42 2.51
N VAL A 52 -7.14 -7.03 3.52
CA VAL A 52 -7.83 -7.52 4.71
C VAL A 52 -8.04 -6.37 5.69
N HIS A 53 -9.18 -5.71 5.59
CA HIS A 53 -9.59 -4.73 6.60
C HIS A 53 -9.97 -5.43 7.93
N ARG A 54 -9.68 -4.80 9.07
CA ARG A 54 -9.98 -5.35 10.41
C ARG A 54 -11.45 -5.73 10.62
N SER A 55 -12.39 -5.06 9.93
CA SER A 55 -13.83 -5.39 10.01
C SER A 55 -14.20 -6.69 9.30
N PHE A 56 -13.35 -7.18 8.39
CA PHE A 56 -13.58 -8.42 7.66
C PHE A 56 -13.21 -9.66 8.50
N ILE A 57 -12.23 -9.54 9.40
CA ILE A 57 -11.68 -10.65 10.18
C ILE A 57 -12.76 -11.42 10.96
N PRO A 58 -13.69 -10.78 11.70
CA PRO A 58 -14.71 -11.51 12.47
C PRO A 58 -15.70 -12.30 11.59
N VAL A 59 -15.94 -11.85 10.36
CA VAL A 59 -16.93 -12.42 9.43
C VAL A 59 -16.31 -13.53 8.58
N ALA A 60 -15.00 -13.49 8.36
CA ALA A 60 -14.32 -14.38 7.44
C ALA A 60 -14.09 -15.79 8.00
N HIS A 61 -14.23 -15.97 9.33
CA HIS A 61 -14.01 -17.24 10.04
C HIS A 61 -12.64 -17.91 9.76
N PHE A 62 -11.63 -17.13 9.36
CA PHE A 62 -10.25 -17.60 9.20
C PHE A 62 -9.47 -17.37 10.49
N ASN A 63 -8.87 -18.43 11.03
CA ASN A 63 -8.19 -18.39 12.33
C ASN A 63 -6.76 -17.85 12.20
N GLY A 64 -6.50 -16.65 12.69
CA GLY A 64 -5.16 -16.06 12.64
C GLY A 64 -4.93 -15.15 11.43
N LEU A 65 -6.00 -14.76 10.73
CA LEU A 65 -5.96 -13.70 9.74
C LEU A 65 -5.65 -12.36 10.41
N ALA A 66 -4.52 -11.74 10.03
CA ALA A 66 -4.13 -10.42 10.51
C ALA A 66 -4.75 -9.31 9.63
N SER A 67 -5.03 -8.15 10.25
CA SER A 67 -5.46 -6.95 9.54
C SER A 67 -4.32 -6.35 8.71
N ASN A 68 -4.68 -5.53 7.74
CA ASN A 68 -3.75 -4.74 6.95
C ASN A 68 -3.07 -3.60 7.73
N GLU A 69 -3.39 -3.36 9.01
CA GLU A 69 -2.96 -2.18 9.78
C GLU A 69 -1.42 -2.00 9.81
N ARG A 70 -0.66 -3.10 9.88
CA ARG A 70 0.82 -3.03 9.84
C ARG A 70 1.35 -2.63 8.45
N LEU A 71 0.71 -3.12 7.39
CA LEU A 71 1.05 -2.76 6.01
C LEU A 71 0.64 -1.32 5.72
N GLU A 72 -0.52 -0.90 6.24
CA GLU A 72 -1.01 0.48 6.15
C GLU A 72 -0.04 1.45 6.82
N PHE A 73 0.40 1.16 8.05
CA PHE A 73 1.38 1.99 8.77
C PHE A 73 2.68 2.21 7.97
N LEU A 74 3.25 1.12 7.42
CA LEU A 74 4.46 1.21 6.61
C LEU A 74 4.19 1.93 5.27
N GLY A 75 3.06 1.63 4.63
CA GLY A 75 2.65 2.20 3.36
C GLY A 75 2.44 3.72 3.45
N ASP A 76 1.83 4.20 4.52
CA ASP A 76 1.61 5.62 4.77
C ASP A 76 2.95 6.37 4.91
N SER A 77 3.91 5.80 5.62
CA SER A 77 5.25 6.38 5.76
C SER A 77 5.99 6.47 4.41
N ILE A 78 5.90 5.41 3.59
CA ILE A 78 6.51 5.38 2.24
C ILE A 78 5.84 6.39 1.32
N LEU A 79 4.51 6.46 1.33
CA LEU A 79 3.75 7.39 0.50
C LEU A 79 4.08 8.85 0.86
N ASN A 80 4.11 9.17 2.16
CA ASN A 80 4.49 10.49 2.63
C ASN A 80 5.92 10.88 2.22
N PHE A 81 6.86 9.93 2.24
CA PHE A 81 8.22 10.16 1.77
C PHE A 81 8.26 10.48 0.27
N VAL A 82 7.64 9.66 -0.57
CA VAL A 82 7.63 9.85 -2.03
C VAL A 82 6.99 11.19 -2.41
N VAL A 83 5.87 11.56 -1.76
CA VAL A 83 5.22 12.85 -2.01
C VAL A 83 6.06 14.02 -1.51
N ALA A 84 6.72 13.88 -0.35
CA ALA A 84 7.63 14.91 0.15
C ALA A 84 8.83 15.12 -0.78
N GLU A 85 9.45 14.05 -1.27
CA GLU A 85 10.54 14.10 -2.25
C GLU A 85 10.09 14.81 -3.54
N TYR A 86 8.91 14.43 -4.07
CA TYR A 86 8.34 15.09 -5.24
C TYR A 86 8.13 16.59 -5.02
N LEU A 87 7.50 16.98 -3.91
CA LEU A 87 7.23 18.40 -3.62
C LEU A 87 8.52 19.18 -3.42
N PHE A 88 9.51 18.62 -2.71
CA PHE A 88 10.80 19.25 -2.49
C PHE A 88 11.54 19.55 -3.80
N MET A 89 11.52 18.62 -4.75
CA MET A 89 12.19 18.78 -6.04
C MET A 89 11.45 19.73 -7.00
N ASN A 90 10.12 19.77 -6.95
CA ASN A 90 9.30 20.51 -7.92
C ASN A 90 8.86 21.91 -7.43
N HIS A 91 9.03 22.21 -6.14
CA HIS A 91 8.69 23.51 -5.54
C HIS A 91 9.85 24.06 -4.68
N PRO A 92 11.04 24.28 -5.26
CA PRO A 92 12.23 24.73 -4.51
C PRO A 92 12.07 26.12 -3.87
N GLU A 93 11.10 26.91 -4.32
CA GLU A 93 10.77 28.23 -3.81
C GLU A 93 9.92 28.22 -2.53
N LYS A 94 9.36 27.07 -2.15
CA LYS A 94 8.41 26.96 -1.04
C LYS A 94 9.07 26.62 0.28
N GLU A 95 8.58 27.24 1.34
CA GLU A 95 9.02 26.92 2.70
C GLU A 95 8.36 25.63 3.22
N GLU A 96 8.95 25.07 4.28
CA GLU A 96 8.49 23.80 4.90
C GLU A 96 6.99 23.80 5.20
N GLY A 97 6.45 24.89 5.76
CA GLY A 97 5.03 24.98 6.11
C GLY A 97 4.11 24.88 4.89
N GLU A 98 4.48 25.50 3.77
CA GLU A 98 3.72 25.39 2.51
C GLU A 98 3.79 23.97 1.94
N LEU A 99 4.98 23.36 1.94
CA LEU A 99 5.18 21.99 1.47
C LEU A 99 4.37 21.00 2.33
N THR A 100 4.31 21.20 3.64
CA THR A 100 3.50 20.38 4.55
C THR A 100 2.00 20.51 4.24
N ILE A 101 1.49 21.70 3.96
CA ILE A 101 0.09 21.91 3.54
C ILE A 101 -0.19 21.23 2.20
N LEU A 102 0.70 21.35 1.21
CA LEU A 102 0.56 20.70 -0.09
C LEU A 102 0.55 19.18 0.06
N ARG A 103 1.47 18.62 0.85
CA ARG A 103 1.51 17.17 1.12
C ARG A 103 0.20 16.69 1.74
N ALA A 104 -0.35 17.39 2.74
CA ALA A 104 -1.63 17.02 3.36
C ALA A 104 -2.82 17.07 2.37
N ARG A 105 -2.76 17.97 1.37
CA ARG A 105 -3.78 18.03 0.30
C ARG A 105 -3.66 16.89 -0.70
N LEU A 106 -2.45 16.40 -0.96
CA LEU A 106 -2.21 15.29 -1.88
C LEU A 106 -2.45 13.93 -1.20
N VAL A 107 -2.02 13.79 0.06
CA VAL A 107 -2.13 12.57 0.85
C VAL A 107 -3.20 12.74 1.90
N ASN A 108 -4.44 12.47 1.51
CA ASN A 108 -5.56 12.37 2.44
C ASN A 108 -6.57 11.33 1.96
N ARG A 109 -7.46 10.94 2.89
CA ARG A 109 -8.47 9.90 2.64
C ARG A 109 -9.29 10.13 1.36
N LYS A 110 -9.66 11.38 1.03
CA LYS A 110 -10.47 11.66 -0.17
C LYS A 110 -9.66 11.47 -1.44
N ALA A 111 -8.44 12.00 -1.48
CA ALA A 111 -7.53 11.84 -2.61
C ALA A 111 -7.17 10.35 -2.82
N LEU A 112 -6.84 9.63 -1.75
CA LEU A 112 -6.51 8.21 -1.84
C LEU A 112 -7.70 7.33 -2.23
N ALA A 113 -8.90 7.66 -1.75
CA ALA A 113 -10.12 6.97 -2.20
C ALA A 113 -10.43 7.23 -3.68
N TYR A 114 -10.12 8.43 -4.19
CA TYR A 114 -10.20 8.72 -5.62
C TYR A 114 -9.20 7.87 -6.41
N CYS A 115 -7.92 7.85 -6.01
CA CYS A 115 -6.90 7.01 -6.65
C CYS A 115 -7.26 5.51 -6.62
N ALA A 116 -7.80 5.01 -5.51
CA ALA A 116 -8.26 3.62 -5.38
C ALA A 116 -9.35 3.29 -6.42
N LYS A 117 -10.30 4.20 -6.65
CA LYS A 117 -11.34 4.02 -7.66
C LYS A 117 -10.79 3.96 -9.08
N GLU A 118 -9.79 4.79 -9.40
CA GLU A 118 -9.15 4.80 -10.72
C GLU A 118 -8.46 3.46 -11.04
N ILE A 119 -7.97 2.75 -10.03
CA ILE A 119 -7.41 1.40 -10.18
C ILE A 119 -8.46 0.28 -9.97
N ASN A 120 -9.75 0.62 -9.98
CA ASN A 120 -10.87 -0.30 -9.74
C ASN A 120 -10.84 -1.03 -8.39
N LEU A 121 -10.18 -0.45 -7.38
CA LEU A 121 -10.22 -0.94 -6.02
C LEU A 121 -11.41 -0.31 -5.28
N ARG A 122 -12.33 -1.15 -4.79
CA ARG A 122 -13.60 -0.73 -4.18
C ARG A 122 -13.81 -1.37 -2.81
#